data_AF-A0A2M7G991-F1
#
_entry.id   AF-A0A2M7G991-F1
#
_cell.length_a   1.000
_cell.length_b   1.000
_cell.length_c   1.000
_cell.angle_alpha   90.00
_cell.angle_beta   90.00
_cell.angle_gamma   90.00
#
_symmetry.space_group_name_H-M   'P 1'
#
loop_
_entity.id
_entity.type
_entity.pdbx_description
1 polymer ?
#
loop_
_entity_poly.entity_id
_entity_poly.type
_entity_poly.pdbx_seq_one_letter_code
_entity_poly.pdbx_strand_id
1 'polypeptide(L)'
;MGAVNKGQLVAIVGRPNVGKSTLANRFVGQRMAIVDDMPGVTRDRLYLSCEWTNHPFIVIDTGGLLFEDSDDMHESVQQQAWLAVDEAQVIVFVVDGQTGLHPLDRVIADELRQRRKEVILAVNKLDDMHNSAPAAEFYELGLGDPHAISAIHSNRIGDLLDDIVEKLEIEQVFDADEEEGLKLAIVGRPNVGKSSIVNTLLGEKRMTVSNIPGTTRDAIDTVLKREGEKYVLIDTAGIRKKAKVRYGVERFSVVRAIKAIHRADVVVLVVDASEPVSEQDQRIAGMAQELGKACVIVVNKWDLIPDKDHRSMPEHADSLREKLYFLEYAPVVFTSTVTKKRLFNLLDVAKAASEENQRRITTGLFNEVLNEIVSMTPPPARKNRRAKISYGTQVSVSPPTFVLFSNHPDIVEAPYLRHVERKMRESFGFVGTPIRFMMREDTKRKERGQQRKSKPAARPYGQKLEARGGDEAQD
;
A
#
# COMPACT_ATOMS: atom_id res chain seq x y z
N MET A 1 8.59 -14.79 -29.06
CA MET A 1 7.23 -15.18 -28.63
C MET A 1 7.13 -14.70 -27.19
N GLY A 2 6.89 -13.40 -27.02
CA GLY A 2 7.10 -12.70 -25.75
C GLY A 2 5.83 -12.75 -24.91
N ALA A 3 5.94 -13.38 -23.75
CA ALA A 3 4.86 -13.47 -22.79
C ALA A 3 4.56 -12.08 -22.22
N VAL A 4 3.27 -11.88 -21.96
CA VAL A 4 2.66 -10.59 -21.69
C VAL A 4 2.82 -10.30 -20.21
N ASN A 5 3.29 -9.11 -19.84
CA ASN A 5 3.19 -8.58 -18.48
C ASN A 5 1.70 -8.29 -18.18
N LYS A 6 0.93 -9.37 -18.04
CA LYS A 6 -0.42 -9.34 -17.50
C LYS A 6 -0.24 -8.72 -16.11
N GLY A 7 -1.12 -7.80 -15.71
CA GLY A 7 -0.88 -7.07 -14.45
C GLY A 7 -0.86 -8.00 -13.24
N GLN A 8 0.26 -8.01 -12.51
CA GLN A 8 0.70 -8.95 -11.47
C GLN A 8 -0.36 -9.18 -10.39
N LEU A 9 -1.31 -10.08 -10.64
CA LEU A 9 -2.49 -10.27 -9.82
C LEU A 9 -2.61 -11.74 -9.46
N VAL A 10 -2.67 -12.00 -8.18
CA VAL A 10 -2.71 -13.33 -7.57
C VAL A 10 -4.03 -13.46 -6.84
N ALA A 11 -4.84 -14.48 -7.11
CA ALA A 11 -6.05 -14.74 -6.31
C ALA A 11 -5.78 -15.86 -5.31
N ILE A 12 -6.09 -15.64 -4.02
CA ILE A 12 -6.09 -16.69 -3.01
C ILE A 12 -7.49 -17.25 -2.91
N VAL A 13 -7.66 -18.54 -3.21
CA VAL A 13 -8.95 -19.23 -3.31
C VAL A 13 -8.94 -20.46 -2.42
N GLY A 14 -10.11 -20.89 -1.97
CA GLY A 14 -10.26 -22.11 -1.17
C GLY A 14 -11.52 -22.08 -0.34
N ARG A 15 -11.92 -23.23 0.21
CA ARG A 15 -13.10 -23.31 1.09
C ARG A 15 -12.93 -22.47 2.37
N PRO A 16 -14.00 -22.18 3.12
CA PRO A 16 -13.90 -21.45 4.39
C PRO A 16 -12.91 -22.11 5.37
N ASN A 17 -12.30 -21.29 6.23
CA ASN A 17 -11.45 -21.71 7.35
C ASN A 17 -10.13 -22.45 7.01
N VAL A 18 -9.72 -22.52 5.73
CA VAL A 18 -8.40 -23.06 5.33
C VAL A 18 -7.22 -22.12 5.60
N GLY A 19 -7.48 -20.88 6.04
CA GLY A 19 -6.45 -19.89 6.39
C GLY A 19 -6.06 -18.92 5.27
N LYS A 20 -6.95 -18.66 4.30
CA LYS A 20 -6.74 -17.72 3.18
C LYS A 20 -6.33 -16.31 3.64
N SER A 21 -7.13 -15.70 4.51
CA SER A 21 -6.84 -14.35 5.04
C SER A 21 -5.58 -14.32 5.89
N THR A 22 -5.27 -15.40 6.60
CA THR A 22 -3.99 -15.52 7.32
C THR A 22 -2.83 -15.50 6.35
N LEU A 23 -2.90 -16.28 5.26
CA LEU A 23 -1.88 -16.32 4.21
C LEU A 23 -1.74 -14.96 3.50
N ALA A 24 -2.85 -14.33 3.12
CA ALA A 24 -2.88 -13.02 2.47
C ALA A 24 -2.19 -11.95 3.34
N ASN A 25 -2.49 -11.92 4.64
CA ASN A 25 -1.84 -11.00 5.58
C ASN A 25 -0.34 -11.27 5.74
N ARG A 26 0.10 -12.53 5.60
CA ARG A 26 1.54 -12.87 5.65
C ARG A 26 2.29 -12.37 4.43
N PHE A 27 1.67 -12.36 3.25
CA PHE A 27 2.26 -11.78 2.05
C PHE A 27 2.52 -10.27 2.21
N VAL A 28 1.58 -9.54 2.84
CA VAL A 28 1.72 -8.08 3.08
C VAL A 28 2.72 -7.76 4.21
N GLY A 29 2.76 -8.59 5.25
CA GLY A 29 3.46 -8.32 6.51
C GLY A 29 4.99 -8.20 6.44
N GLN A 30 5.62 -8.45 5.29
CA GLN A 30 7.08 -8.36 5.17
C GLN A 30 7.61 -6.91 5.04
N ARG A 31 6.77 -5.90 4.75
CA ARG A 31 7.19 -4.48 4.66
C ARG A 31 6.18 -3.45 5.17
N MET A 32 5.27 -3.81 6.07
CA MET A 32 4.36 -2.81 6.65
C MET A 32 5.09 -1.85 7.60
N ALA A 33 5.34 -0.62 7.14
CA ALA A 33 5.34 0.54 8.00
C ALA A 33 3.92 0.70 8.58
N ILE A 34 3.82 1.04 9.87
CA ILE A 34 2.55 1.19 10.57
C ILE A 34 1.72 2.29 9.88
N VAL A 35 0.81 1.90 9.00
CA VAL A 35 -0.34 2.72 8.58
C VAL A 35 -1.52 2.18 9.36
N ASP A 36 -1.84 2.91 10.43
CA ASP A 36 -2.92 2.60 11.36
C ASP A 36 -4.28 2.48 10.63
N ASP A 37 -5.20 1.73 11.22
CA ASP A 37 -6.57 1.57 10.74
C ASP A 37 -7.30 2.92 10.76
N MET A 38 -7.37 3.57 9.59
CA MET A 38 -8.08 4.84 9.41
C MET A 38 -9.60 4.58 9.29
N PRO A 39 -10.44 5.03 10.26
CA PRO A 39 -11.89 4.80 10.25
C PRO A 39 -12.58 5.41 9.02
N GLY A 40 -13.10 4.60 8.09
CA GLY A 40 -13.77 5.09 6.87
C GLY A 40 -13.01 4.80 5.57
N VAL A 41 -11.75 4.37 5.65
CA VAL A 41 -11.20 3.52 4.60
C VAL A 41 -11.65 2.12 4.97
N THR A 42 -12.67 1.58 4.30
CA THR A 42 -12.80 0.13 4.27
C THR A 42 -11.48 -0.35 3.67
N ARG A 43 -10.61 -0.93 4.51
CA ARG A 43 -9.60 -1.85 4.03
C ARG A 43 -10.42 -2.89 3.28
N ASP A 44 -10.56 -2.75 1.98
CA ASP A 44 -10.99 -3.85 1.14
C ASP A 44 -9.86 -4.85 1.28
N ARG A 45 -9.92 -5.66 2.35
CA ARG A 45 -8.98 -6.76 2.67
C ARG A 45 -8.89 -7.75 1.51
N LEU A 46 -9.80 -7.59 0.55
CA LEU A 46 -9.84 -8.22 -0.75
C LEU A 46 -8.65 -7.87 -1.62
N TYR A 47 -8.05 -6.67 -1.63
CA TYR A 47 -6.92 -6.35 -2.52
C TYR A 47 -5.72 -5.86 -1.71
N LEU A 48 -4.64 -6.62 -1.74
CA LEU A 48 -3.47 -6.42 -0.89
C LEU A 48 -2.22 -6.22 -1.75
N SER A 49 -1.51 -5.12 -1.55
CA SER A 49 -0.22 -4.89 -2.22
C SER A 49 0.86 -5.73 -1.56
N CYS A 50 1.58 -6.51 -2.36
CA CYS A 50 2.66 -7.38 -1.92
C CYS A 50 3.93 -7.11 -2.75
N GLU A 51 5.08 -7.38 -2.15
CA GLU A 51 6.38 -7.31 -2.84
C GLU A 51 7.24 -8.46 -2.32
N TRP A 52 7.76 -9.27 -3.23
CA TRP A 52 8.69 -10.35 -2.91
C TRP A 52 9.89 -10.25 -3.84
N THR A 53 11.11 -10.30 -3.30
CA THR A 53 12.37 -10.22 -4.08
C THR A 53 12.43 -9.06 -5.11
N ASN A 54 11.85 -7.90 -4.77
CA ASN A 54 11.67 -6.70 -5.63
C ASN A 54 10.68 -6.87 -6.80
N HIS A 55 9.88 -7.93 -6.79
CA HIS A 55 8.77 -8.13 -7.69
C HIS A 55 7.47 -7.73 -6.97
N PRO A 56 6.89 -6.56 -7.30
CA PRO A 56 5.60 -6.17 -6.76
C PRO A 56 4.50 -7.01 -7.40
N PHE A 57 3.45 -7.32 -6.64
CA PHE A 57 2.23 -7.94 -7.15
C PHE A 57 1.07 -7.67 -6.19
N ILE A 58 -0.14 -7.97 -6.64
CA ILE A 58 -1.37 -7.69 -5.92
C ILE A 58 -2.05 -9.01 -5.61
N VAL A 59 -2.46 -9.17 -4.36
CA VAL A 59 -3.11 -10.37 -3.88
C VAL A 59 -4.57 -10.07 -3.66
N ILE A 60 -5.44 -10.91 -4.22
CA ILE A 60 -6.86 -10.88 -3.97
C ILE A 60 -7.22 -11.94 -2.92
N ASP A 61 -7.68 -11.54 -1.73
CA ASP A 61 -8.25 -12.48 -0.76
C ASP A 61 -9.72 -12.74 -1.10
N THR A 62 -10.01 -13.88 -1.72
CA THR A 62 -11.41 -14.28 -2.00
C THR A 62 -12.14 -14.81 -0.76
N GLY A 63 -11.46 -14.91 0.39
CA GLY A 63 -12.03 -15.44 1.63
C GLY A 63 -13.16 -14.63 2.25
N GLY A 64 -13.23 -13.32 1.98
CA GLY A 64 -14.40 -12.51 2.34
C GLY A 64 -15.56 -12.59 1.33
N LEU A 65 -15.39 -13.31 0.22
CA LEU A 65 -16.34 -13.42 -0.90
C LEU A 65 -16.81 -14.86 -1.12
N LEU A 66 -16.35 -15.81 -0.31
CA LEU A 66 -16.67 -17.22 -0.47
C LEU A 66 -17.23 -17.70 0.85
N PHE A 67 -18.56 -17.65 0.92
CA PHE A 67 -19.40 -18.33 1.91
C PHE A 67 -19.33 -17.71 3.31
N GLU A 68 -20.12 -16.64 3.52
CA GLU A 68 -20.68 -16.37 4.84
C GLU A 68 -21.96 -17.22 4.97
N ASP A 69 -22.01 -18.05 6.01
CA ASP A 69 -23.12 -18.95 6.32
C ASP A 69 -24.37 -18.13 6.70
N SER A 70 -25.15 -17.73 5.69
CA SER A 70 -26.56 -17.41 5.87
C SER A 70 -27.31 -17.89 4.63
N ASP A 71 -28.34 -18.69 4.84
CA ASP A 71 -29.12 -19.42 3.83
C ASP A 71 -29.77 -18.53 2.74
N ASP A 72 -29.61 -17.20 2.82
CA ASP A 72 -30.18 -16.22 1.89
C ASP A 72 -29.14 -15.36 1.13
N MET A 73 -27.82 -15.57 1.30
CA MET A 73 -26.77 -14.77 0.61
C MET A 73 -26.25 -15.39 -0.71
N HIS A 74 -27.08 -15.17 -1.75
CA HIS A 74 -26.81 -14.76 -3.13
C HIS A 74 -25.62 -15.33 -3.95
N GLU A 75 -25.99 -15.95 -5.07
CA GLU A 75 -25.23 -16.17 -6.32
C GLU A 75 -24.21 -15.05 -6.69
N SER A 76 -24.46 -13.81 -6.28
CA SER A 76 -23.60 -12.65 -6.50
C SER A 76 -22.24 -12.72 -5.79
N VAL A 77 -22.17 -13.37 -4.61
CA VAL A 77 -20.96 -13.52 -3.79
C VAL A 77 -20.01 -14.55 -4.42
N GLN A 78 -20.55 -15.69 -4.83
CA GLN A 78 -19.81 -16.70 -5.62
C GLN A 78 -19.33 -16.13 -6.95
N GLN A 79 -20.16 -15.34 -7.65
CA GLN A 79 -19.74 -14.66 -8.87
C GLN A 79 -18.56 -13.71 -8.62
N GLN A 80 -18.50 -12.99 -7.49
CA GLN A 80 -17.37 -12.11 -7.18
C GLN A 80 -16.05 -12.86 -7.00
N ALA A 81 -16.09 -14.01 -6.34
CA ALA A 81 -14.90 -14.85 -6.18
C ALA A 81 -14.39 -15.42 -7.50
N TRP A 82 -15.28 -15.93 -8.35
CA TRP A 82 -14.90 -16.44 -9.67
C TRP A 82 -14.42 -15.32 -10.60
N LEU A 83 -14.96 -14.11 -10.50
CA LEU A 83 -14.44 -12.96 -11.24
C LEU A 83 -12.99 -12.63 -10.83
N ALA A 84 -12.68 -12.67 -9.53
CA ALA A 84 -11.30 -12.48 -9.07
C ALA A 84 -10.36 -13.55 -9.63
N VAL A 85 -10.83 -14.80 -9.66
CA VAL A 85 -10.11 -15.92 -10.31
C VAL A 85 -9.91 -15.66 -11.80
N ASP A 86 -10.93 -15.17 -12.50
CA ASP A 86 -10.92 -14.86 -13.93
C ASP A 86 -10.05 -13.63 -14.28
N GLU A 87 -9.76 -12.77 -13.32
CA GLU A 87 -8.84 -11.62 -13.50
C GLU A 87 -7.39 -11.94 -13.10
N ALA A 88 -7.20 -12.85 -12.14
CA ALA A 88 -5.88 -13.24 -11.66
C ALA A 88 -5.07 -13.97 -12.73
N GLN A 89 -3.76 -13.81 -12.69
CA GLN A 89 -2.82 -14.57 -13.51
C GLN A 89 -2.47 -15.90 -12.87
N VAL A 90 -2.14 -15.82 -11.59
CA VAL A 90 -1.78 -16.95 -10.75
C VAL A 90 -2.87 -17.09 -9.69
N ILE A 91 -3.30 -18.32 -9.46
CA ILE A 91 -4.27 -18.65 -8.43
C ILE A 91 -3.57 -19.48 -7.38
N VAL A 92 -3.57 -19.03 -6.13
CA VAL A 92 -3.12 -19.81 -4.99
C VAL A 92 -4.34 -20.50 -4.42
N PHE A 93 -4.49 -21.79 -4.69
CA PHE A 93 -5.57 -22.60 -4.15
C PHE A 93 -5.14 -23.20 -2.81
N VAL A 94 -5.75 -22.72 -1.73
CA VAL A 94 -5.42 -23.08 -0.36
C VAL A 94 -6.35 -24.17 0.14
N VAL A 95 -5.76 -25.26 0.62
CA VAL A 95 -6.44 -26.39 1.28
C VAL A 95 -5.89 -26.56 2.69
N ASP A 96 -6.59 -27.34 3.51
CA ASP A 96 -6.23 -27.56 4.92
C ASP A 96 -5.63 -28.96 5.10
N GLY A 97 -4.33 -29.01 5.37
CA GLY A 97 -3.60 -30.26 5.55
C GLY A 97 -3.88 -30.99 6.86
N GLN A 98 -4.55 -30.37 7.84
CA GLN A 98 -4.93 -31.04 9.10
C GLN A 98 -6.23 -31.82 8.96
N THR A 99 -7.20 -31.28 8.23
CA THR A 99 -8.49 -31.94 7.99
C THR A 99 -8.45 -32.91 6.81
N GLY A 100 -7.43 -32.78 5.97
CA GLY A 100 -7.30 -33.52 4.72
C GLY A 100 -8.26 -33.05 3.62
N LEU A 101 -8.30 -33.83 2.53
CA LEU A 101 -9.01 -33.51 1.29
C LEU A 101 -10.55 -33.47 1.46
N HIS A 102 -11.15 -32.30 1.26
CA HIS A 102 -12.59 -32.10 1.40
C HIS A 102 -13.34 -32.21 0.05
N PRO A 103 -14.62 -32.64 0.00
CA PRO A 103 -15.40 -32.67 -1.25
C PRO A 103 -15.48 -31.33 -1.98
N LEU A 104 -15.62 -30.22 -1.23
CA LEU A 104 -15.58 -28.87 -1.82
C LEU A 104 -14.24 -28.53 -2.47
N ASP A 105 -13.13 -29.09 -1.99
CA ASP A 105 -11.82 -28.84 -2.60
C ASP A 105 -11.75 -29.47 -4.01
N ARG A 106 -12.39 -30.63 -4.21
CA ARG A 106 -12.53 -31.28 -5.52
C ARG A 106 -13.35 -30.43 -6.48
N VAL A 107 -14.49 -29.92 -6.03
CA VAL A 107 -15.36 -29.03 -6.82
C VAL A 107 -14.62 -27.77 -7.25
N ILE A 108 -13.91 -27.12 -6.33
CA ILE A 108 -13.11 -25.92 -6.64
C ILE A 108 -11.99 -26.27 -7.62
N ALA A 109 -11.28 -27.39 -7.44
CA ALA A 109 -10.23 -27.80 -8.36
C ALA A 109 -10.74 -28.12 -9.78
N ASP A 110 -11.90 -28.77 -9.90
CA ASP A 110 -12.55 -29.01 -11.19
C ASP A 110 -12.82 -27.70 -11.94
N GLU A 111 -13.40 -26.73 -11.24
CA GLU A 111 -13.67 -25.39 -11.76
C GLU A 111 -12.38 -24.65 -12.16
N LEU A 112 -11.32 -24.75 -11.37
CA LEU A 112 -10.03 -24.13 -11.66
C LEU A 112 -9.35 -24.75 -12.90
N ARG A 113 -9.43 -26.08 -13.05
CA ARG A 113 -8.89 -26.78 -14.23
C ARG A 113 -9.58 -26.36 -15.52
N GLN A 114 -10.89 -26.13 -15.49
CA GLN A 114 -11.64 -25.68 -16.67
C GLN A 114 -11.21 -24.29 -17.16
N ARG A 115 -10.72 -23.43 -16.26
CA ARG A 115 -10.31 -22.05 -16.57
C ARG A 115 -8.93 -21.92 -17.22
N ARG A 116 -8.14 -23.00 -17.29
CA ARG A 116 -6.80 -23.04 -17.92
C ARG A 116 -5.87 -21.91 -17.44
N LYS A 117 -5.84 -21.66 -16.14
CA LYS A 117 -4.97 -20.67 -15.50
C LYS A 117 -3.86 -21.36 -14.72
N GLU A 118 -2.81 -20.61 -14.43
CA GLU A 118 -1.74 -21.07 -13.55
C GLU A 118 -2.28 -21.17 -12.12
N VAL A 119 -2.28 -22.39 -11.58
CA VAL A 119 -2.72 -22.67 -10.21
C VAL A 119 -1.53 -23.20 -9.43
N ILE A 120 -1.36 -22.69 -8.22
CA ILE A 120 -0.41 -23.19 -7.22
C ILE A 120 -1.23 -23.74 -6.06
N LEU A 121 -1.01 -25.01 -5.75
CA LEU A 121 -1.71 -25.68 -4.65
C LEU A 121 -0.94 -25.48 -3.35
N ALA A 122 -1.58 -24.86 -2.36
CA ALA A 122 -1.00 -24.57 -1.05
C ALA A 122 -1.73 -25.36 0.04
N VAL A 123 -1.08 -26.37 0.60
CA VAL A 123 -1.57 -27.19 1.72
C VAL A 123 -1.17 -26.52 3.03
N ASN A 124 -2.11 -25.77 3.61
CA ASN A 124 -1.87 -24.95 4.78
C ASN A 124 -2.07 -25.73 6.10
N LYS A 125 -1.62 -25.13 7.22
CA LYS A 125 -1.67 -25.68 8.59
C LYS A 125 -0.78 -26.90 8.83
N LEU A 126 0.24 -27.08 8.00
CA LEU A 126 1.28 -28.08 8.22
C LEU A 126 2.45 -27.46 8.99
N ASP A 127 2.36 -27.56 10.32
CA ASP A 127 3.32 -26.90 11.22
C ASP A 127 4.65 -27.66 11.34
N ASP A 128 4.64 -28.97 11.09
CA ASP A 128 5.83 -29.83 11.14
C ASP A 128 6.62 -29.74 9.83
N MET A 129 7.82 -29.15 9.90
CA MET A 129 8.71 -28.97 8.75
C MET A 129 9.34 -30.26 8.24
N HIS A 130 9.30 -31.36 8.98
CA HIS A 130 9.93 -32.62 8.58
C HIS A 130 8.93 -33.62 7.98
N ASN A 131 7.64 -33.38 8.14
CA ASN A 131 6.60 -34.30 7.68
C ASN A 131 5.70 -33.66 6.61
N SER A 132 6.07 -33.84 5.34
CA SER A 132 5.23 -33.47 4.20
C SER A 132 4.29 -34.60 3.75
N ALA A 133 4.26 -35.74 4.44
CA ALA A 133 3.39 -36.87 4.08
C ALA A 133 1.90 -36.48 3.97
N PRO A 134 1.34 -35.59 4.83
CA PRO A 134 -0.04 -35.14 4.69
C PRO A 134 -0.33 -34.37 3.40
N ALA A 135 0.69 -33.82 2.73
CA ALA A 135 0.49 -33.14 1.44
C ALA A 135 0.30 -34.14 0.28
N ALA A 136 0.66 -35.42 0.45
CA ALA A 136 0.67 -36.41 -0.62
C ALA A 136 -0.74 -36.77 -1.15
N GLU A 137 -1.77 -36.70 -0.32
CA GLU A 137 -3.15 -36.96 -0.78
C GLU A 137 -3.67 -35.88 -1.73
N PHE A 138 -3.14 -34.66 -1.63
CA PHE A 138 -3.61 -33.52 -2.42
C PHE A 138 -3.13 -33.55 -3.89
N TYR A 139 -2.20 -34.44 -4.24
CA TYR A 139 -1.91 -34.75 -5.64
C TYR A 139 -3.15 -35.24 -6.41
N GLU A 140 -4.15 -35.82 -5.73
CA GLU A 140 -5.42 -36.25 -6.34
C GLU A 140 -6.18 -35.08 -6.99
N LEU A 141 -5.93 -33.84 -6.55
CA LEU A 141 -6.51 -32.64 -7.15
C LEU A 141 -5.92 -32.32 -8.53
N GLY A 142 -4.82 -32.95 -8.95
CA GLY A 142 -4.27 -32.81 -10.31
C GLY A 142 -3.93 -31.36 -10.69
N LEU A 143 -3.44 -30.57 -9.71
CA LEU A 143 -3.07 -29.15 -9.87
C LEU A 143 -1.56 -28.92 -9.75
N GLY A 144 -0.74 -29.96 -9.97
CA GLY A 144 0.71 -29.91 -9.81
C GLY A 144 1.16 -30.27 -8.39
N ASP A 145 2.40 -29.89 -8.06
CA ASP A 145 3.05 -30.24 -6.79
C ASP A 145 2.50 -29.36 -5.65
N PRO A 146 1.99 -29.95 -4.54
CA PRO A 146 1.46 -29.19 -3.42
C PRO A 146 2.56 -28.57 -2.55
N HIS A 147 2.46 -27.26 -2.30
CA HIS A 147 3.29 -26.57 -1.31
C HIS A 147 2.74 -26.82 0.09
N ALA A 148 3.46 -27.58 0.90
CA ALA A 148 3.20 -27.68 2.33
C ALA A 148 3.63 -26.39 3.03
N ILE A 149 2.68 -25.68 3.64
CA ILE A 149 2.94 -24.39 4.31
C ILE A 149 2.29 -24.31 5.69
N SER A 150 2.76 -23.37 6.51
CA SER A 150 2.03 -22.88 7.68
C SER A 150 1.97 -21.36 7.66
N ALA A 151 0.81 -20.81 7.30
CA ALA A 151 0.58 -19.37 7.30
C ALA A 151 0.69 -18.77 8.71
N ILE A 152 0.28 -19.49 9.76
CA ILE A 152 0.34 -18.96 11.13
C ILE A 152 1.80 -18.82 11.59
N HIS A 153 2.65 -19.80 11.28
CA HIS A 153 4.05 -19.82 11.70
C HIS A 153 5.03 -19.25 10.67
N SER A 154 4.52 -18.81 9.51
CA SER A 154 5.32 -18.30 8.38
C SER A 154 6.31 -19.33 7.80
N ASN A 155 5.99 -20.62 7.90
CA ASN A 155 6.86 -21.69 7.41
C ASN A 155 6.62 -21.94 5.91
N ARG A 156 7.72 -22.05 5.15
CA ARG A 156 7.73 -22.35 3.69
C ARG A 156 6.91 -21.38 2.83
N ILE A 157 6.64 -20.19 3.36
CA ILE A 157 5.97 -19.11 2.63
C ILE A 157 6.90 -18.53 1.55
N GLY A 158 8.22 -18.56 1.75
CA GLY A 158 9.21 -18.13 0.77
C GLY A 158 9.13 -18.93 -0.52
N ASP A 159 9.22 -20.26 -0.42
CA ASP A 159 9.12 -21.17 -1.58
C ASP A 159 7.81 -20.96 -2.36
N LEU A 160 6.68 -20.76 -1.65
CA LEU A 160 5.41 -20.44 -2.30
C LEU A 160 5.46 -19.08 -3.04
N LEU A 161 6.10 -18.07 -2.45
CA LEU A 161 6.24 -16.74 -3.06
C LEU A 161 7.21 -16.75 -4.26
N ASP A 162 8.26 -17.57 -4.21
CA ASP A 162 9.18 -17.79 -5.34
C ASP A 162 8.42 -18.35 -6.54
N ASP A 163 7.63 -19.42 -6.35
CA ASP A 163 6.79 -20.02 -7.40
C ASP A 163 5.71 -19.06 -7.93
N ILE A 164 5.13 -18.24 -7.05
CA ILE A 164 4.18 -17.18 -7.46
C ILE A 164 4.87 -16.20 -8.40
N VAL A 165 6.03 -15.67 -8.03
CA VAL A 165 6.76 -14.68 -8.84
C VAL A 165 7.23 -15.30 -10.16
N GLU A 166 7.69 -16.55 -10.14
CA GLU A 166 8.09 -17.30 -11.33
C GLU A 166 6.91 -17.49 -12.30
N LYS A 167 5.74 -17.94 -11.81
CA LYS A 167 4.54 -18.15 -12.63
C LYS A 167 3.85 -16.87 -13.09
N LEU A 168 4.04 -15.78 -12.35
CA LEU A 168 3.65 -14.45 -12.81
C LEU A 168 4.53 -13.97 -13.98
N GLU A 169 5.60 -14.70 -14.31
CA GLU A 169 6.59 -14.34 -15.32
C GLU A 169 7.06 -12.90 -15.14
N ILE A 170 7.24 -12.48 -13.89
CA ILE A 170 7.63 -11.10 -13.61
C ILE A 170 9.07 -10.95 -14.06
N GLU A 171 9.28 -10.40 -15.25
CA GLU A 171 10.58 -9.90 -15.65
C GLU A 171 11.08 -9.00 -14.53
N GLN A 172 12.33 -9.22 -14.09
CA GLN A 172 12.97 -8.33 -13.13
C GLN A 172 12.76 -6.91 -13.62
N VAL A 173 12.08 -6.09 -12.81
CA VAL A 173 12.08 -4.65 -13.01
C VAL A 173 13.50 -4.21 -12.66
N PHE A 174 14.44 -4.46 -13.55
CA PHE A 174 15.54 -3.54 -13.71
C PHE A 174 14.90 -2.18 -14.00
N ASP A 175 15.50 -1.10 -13.51
CA ASP A 175 15.23 0.27 -13.96
C ASP A 175 15.56 0.39 -15.47
N ALA A 176 14.82 -0.34 -16.30
CA ALA A 176 15.02 -0.55 -17.72
C ALA A 176 13.71 -0.18 -18.42
N ASP A 177 13.28 1.05 -18.18
CA ASP A 177 13.53 2.13 -19.11
C ASP A 177 13.27 3.42 -18.34
N GLU A 178 14.18 4.39 -18.42
CA GLU A 178 13.82 5.79 -18.23
C GLU A 178 12.74 6.12 -19.27
N GLU A 179 11.49 5.74 -19.01
CA GLU A 179 10.35 6.36 -19.66
C GLU A 179 10.38 7.82 -19.20
N GLU A 180 11.13 8.65 -19.92
CA GLU A 180 11.35 10.05 -19.60
C GLU A 180 9.99 10.75 -19.46
N GLY A 181 9.53 10.95 -18.23
CA GLY A 181 8.34 11.74 -17.92
C GLY A 181 7.57 11.28 -16.68
N LEU A 182 6.84 12.23 -16.09
CA LEU A 182 6.03 12.01 -14.90
C LEU A 182 4.80 11.14 -15.20
N LYS A 183 4.67 9.98 -14.54
CA LYS A 183 3.59 9.02 -14.77
C LYS A 183 2.34 9.40 -13.97
N LEU A 184 1.24 9.68 -14.67
CA LEU A 184 -0.03 10.13 -14.10
C LEU A 184 -1.12 9.08 -14.32
N ALA A 185 -1.75 8.61 -13.25
CA ALA A 185 -2.97 7.80 -13.34
C ALA A 185 -4.20 8.66 -13.03
N ILE A 186 -5.12 8.78 -14.01
CA ILE A 186 -6.40 9.48 -13.83
C ILE A 186 -7.45 8.46 -13.43
N VAL A 187 -7.82 8.46 -12.16
CA VAL A 187 -8.71 7.47 -11.53
C VAL A 187 -9.94 8.12 -10.92
N GLY A 188 -10.92 7.31 -10.53
CA GLY A 188 -12.20 7.76 -9.99
C GLY A 188 -13.37 6.94 -10.55
N ARG A 189 -14.56 7.10 -9.97
CA ARG A 189 -15.76 6.37 -10.38
C ARG A 189 -16.15 6.54 -11.84
N PRO A 190 -16.94 5.62 -12.44
CA PRO A 190 -17.56 5.85 -13.75
C PRO A 190 -18.24 7.23 -13.85
N ASN A 191 -18.26 7.83 -15.04
CA ASN A 191 -19.00 9.06 -15.36
C ASN A 191 -18.60 10.37 -14.63
N VAL A 192 -17.61 10.35 -13.73
CA VAL A 192 -17.04 11.58 -13.10
C VAL A 192 -16.28 12.49 -14.09
N GLY A 193 -16.11 12.05 -15.35
CA GLY A 193 -15.53 12.84 -16.43
C GLY A 193 -14.03 12.65 -16.69
N LYS A 194 -13.44 11.53 -16.24
CA LYS A 194 -12.05 11.15 -16.56
C LYS A 194 -11.72 11.23 -18.05
N SER A 195 -12.58 10.66 -18.91
CA SER A 195 -12.39 10.69 -20.37
C SER A 195 -12.46 12.08 -20.95
N SER A 196 -13.34 12.92 -20.41
CA SER A 196 -13.42 14.33 -20.81
C SER A 196 -12.14 15.08 -20.41
N ILE A 197 -11.58 14.83 -19.23
CA ILE A 197 -10.32 15.43 -18.78
C ILE A 197 -9.18 15.03 -19.73
N VAL A 198 -9.01 13.73 -19.98
CA VAL A 198 -7.97 13.21 -20.87
C VAL A 198 -8.10 13.80 -22.28
N ASN A 199 -9.29 13.79 -22.86
CA ASN A 199 -9.50 14.34 -24.21
C ASN A 199 -9.24 15.84 -24.27
N THR A 200 -9.63 16.59 -23.25
CA THR A 200 -9.36 18.03 -23.20
C THR A 200 -7.86 18.32 -23.06
N LEU A 201 -7.12 17.53 -22.28
CA LEU A 201 -5.67 17.63 -22.22
C LEU A 201 -5.01 17.31 -23.56
N LEU A 202 -5.48 16.26 -24.26
CA LEU A 202 -4.95 15.83 -25.56
C LEU A 202 -5.25 16.81 -26.70
N GLY A 203 -6.39 17.49 -26.66
CA GLY A 203 -6.86 18.38 -27.73
C GLY A 203 -6.33 19.81 -27.64
N GLU A 204 -5.45 20.12 -26.69
CA GLU A 204 -4.96 21.47 -26.49
C GLU A 204 -3.79 21.81 -27.41
N LYS A 205 -3.83 23.01 -28.02
CA LYS A 205 -2.82 23.46 -29.01
C LYS A 205 -1.38 23.49 -28.47
N ARG A 206 -1.20 23.61 -27.16
CA ARG A 206 0.12 23.68 -26.50
C ARG A 206 0.70 22.30 -26.16
N MET A 207 -0.07 21.24 -26.35
CA MET A 207 0.32 19.87 -26.02
C MET A 207 0.79 19.15 -27.29
N THR A 208 1.98 18.57 -27.23
CA THR A 208 2.38 17.59 -28.25
C THR A 208 2.04 16.20 -27.75
N VAL A 209 1.29 15.44 -28.55
CA VAL A 209 0.83 14.10 -28.20
C VAL A 209 1.54 13.09 -29.10
N SER A 210 2.17 12.10 -28.50
CA SER A 210 2.64 10.91 -29.20
C SER A 210 2.04 9.68 -28.55
N ASN A 211 1.42 8.83 -29.37
CA ASN A 211 1.11 7.47 -28.95
C ASN A 211 2.36 6.65 -29.20
N ILE A 212 2.87 5.95 -28.19
CA ILE A 212 3.98 5.01 -28.37
C ILE A 212 3.34 3.64 -28.61
N PRO A 213 3.37 3.10 -29.84
CA PRO A 213 2.93 1.74 -30.10
C PRO A 213 4.07 0.80 -29.67
N GLY A 214 3.89 0.00 -28.63
CA GLY A 214 4.94 -0.94 -28.23
C GLY A 214 4.87 -1.48 -26.80
N THR A 215 4.14 -0.86 -25.88
CA THR A 215 3.99 -1.40 -24.53
C THR A 215 2.84 -2.41 -24.47
N THR A 216 3.07 -3.55 -23.82
CA THR A 216 2.45 -4.84 -24.12
C THR A 216 0.92 -4.88 -24.04
N ARG A 217 0.32 -4.93 -25.22
CA ARG A 217 -0.94 -5.58 -25.68
C ARG A 217 -2.31 -5.19 -25.09
N ASP A 218 -2.44 -4.45 -23.99
CA ASP A 218 -3.78 -4.01 -23.53
C ASP A 218 -3.92 -2.60 -22.90
N ALA A 219 -2.84 -1.83 -22.77
CA ALA A 219 -2.91 -0.43 -22.32
C ALA A 219 -2.08 0.48 -23.24
N ILE A 220 -2.76 1.37 -23.97
CA ILE A 220 -2.10 2.45 -24.70
C ILE A 220 -1.89 3.58 -23.69
N ASP A 221 -0.66 3.74 -23.22
CA ASP A 221 -0.27 4.92 -22.46
C ASP A 221 -0.07 6.09 -23.44
N THR A 222 -0.42 7.30 -23.02
CA THR A 222 -0.28 8.49 -23.88
C THR A 222 0.77 9.42 -23.32
N VAL A 223 1.77 9.75 -24.13
CA VAL A 223 2.79 10.74 -23.76
C VAL A 223 2.32 12.13 -24.17
N LEU A 224 2.31 13.04 -23.19
CA LEU A 224 2.08 14.47 -23.36
C LEU A 224 3.40 15.20 -23.17
N LYS A 225 3.65 16.21 -24.01
CA LYS A 225 4.73 17.19 -23.78
C LYS A 225 4.16 18.58 -23.63
N ARG A 226 4.56 19.28 -22.57
CA ARG A 226 4.23 20.69 -22.30
C ARG A 226 5.47 21.40 -21.77
N GLU A 227 5.82 22.54 -22.36
CA GLU A 227 6.91 23.40 -21.82
C GLU A 227 8.24 22.66 -21.62
N GLY A 228 8.53 21.66 -22.47
CA GLY A 228 9.74 20.81 -22.37
C GLY A 228 9.61 19.61 -21.44
N GLU A 229 8.60 19.59 -20.57
CA GLU A 229 8.31 18.51 -19.63
C GLU A 229 7.50 17.40 -20.29
N LYS A 230 7.81 16.16 -19.90
CA LYS A 230 7.12 14.95 -20.39
C LYS A 230 6.21 14.39 -19.30
N TYR A 231 4.99 14.04 -19.68
CA TYR A 231 4.02 13.38 -18.81
C TYR A 231 3.52 12.12 -19.50
N VAL A 232 3.41 11.03 -18.76
CA VAL A 232 2.89 9.75 -19.27
C VAL A 232 1.54 9.50 -18.62
N LEU A 233 0.47 9.61 -19.39
CA LEU A 233 -0.87 9.24 -18.92
C LEU A 233 -1.02 7.72 -18.99
N ILE A 234 -1.18 7.10 -17.82
CA ILE A 234 -1.31 5.65 -17.67
C ILE A 234 -2.74 5.19 -18.00
N ASP A 235 -2.86 4.09 -18.74
CA ASP A 235 -4.11 3.38 -19.08
C ASP A 235 -5.18 4.28 -19.75
N THR A 236 -4.77 5.03 -20.77
CA THR A 236 -5.71 5.88 -21.54
C THR A 236 -6.63 5.10 -22.47
N ALA A 237 -6.32 3.84 -22.78
CA ALA A 237 -7.13 2.99 -23.66
C ALA A 237 -8.49 2.63 -23.04
N GLY A 238 -8.56 2.35 -21.73
CA GLY A 238 -9.82 2.13 -21.03
C GLY A 238 -10.71 3.37 -21.00
N ILE A 239 -10.09 4.55 -20.97
CA ILE A 239 -10.74 5.85 -20.98
C ILE A 239 -11.32 6.18 -22.37
N ARG A 240 -10.61 5.83 -23.46
CA ARG A 240 -11.04 6.05 -24.86
C ARG A 240 -12.10 5.04 -25.34
N LYS A 241 -12.01 3.75 -24.95
CA LYS A 241 -13.01 2.72 -25.33
C LYS A 241 -14.40 2.99 -24.71
N LYS A 242 -14.47 3.56 -23.50
CA LYS A 242 -15.73 3.90 -22.82
C LYS A 242 -16.55 5.00 -23.49
N ALA A 243 -15.96 5.80 -24.38
CA ALA A 243 -16.72 6.79 -25.16
C ALA A 243 -17.69 6.15 -26.19
N LYS A 244 -17.56 4.85 -26.50
CA LYS A 244 -18.37 4.15 -27.50
C LYS A 244 -19.23 2.98 -26.98
N VAL A 245 -19.10 2.56 -25.72
CA VAL A 245 -19.78 1.34 -25.21
C VAL A 245 -20.78 1.69 -24.11
N ARG A 246 -22.07 1.40 -24.34
CA ARG A 246 -23.15 1.47 -23.36
C ARG A 246 -23.24 0.16 -22.58
N TYR A 247 -23.25 0.28 -21.24
CA TYR A 247 -23.63 -0.71 -20.23
C TYR A 247 -22.75 -1.98 -20.06
N GLY A 248 -22.42 -2.30 -18.79
CA GLY A 248 -21.91 -3.61 -18.37
C GLY A 248 -20.50 -3.71 -17.76
N VAL A 249 -19.74 -2.62 -17.62
CA VAL A 249 -18.27 -2.67 -17.40
C VAL A 249 -17.81 -1.93 -16.13
N GLU A 250 -18.61 -1.95 -15.06
CA GLU A 250 -18.27 -1.21 -13.83
C GLU A 250 -17.15 -1.89 -13.02
N ARG A 251 -17.15 -3.22 -12.90
CA ARG A 251 -16.19 -3.99 -12.07
C ARG A 251 -14.75 -4.02 -12.63
N PHE A 252 -14.60 -4.12 -13.95
CA PHE A 252 -13.32 -3.95 -14.66
C PHE A 252 -12.66 -2.57 -14.44
N SER A 253 -13.37 -1.60 -13.85
CA SER A 253 -12.82 -0.28 -13.56
C SER A 253 -11.92 -0.28 -12.33
N VAL A 254 -12.15 -1.16 -11.34
CA VAL A 254 -11.40 -1.14 -10.08
C VAL A 254 -10.03 -1.77 -10.25
N VAL A 255 -9.93 -2.98 -10.81
CA VAL A 255 -8.63 -3.62 -11.08
C VAL A 255 -7.78 -2.83 -12.08
N ARG A 256 -8.41 -2.16 -13.06
CA ARG A 256 -7.69 -1.20 -13.91
C ARG A 256 -7.18 0.01 -13.15
N ALA A 257 -8.00 0.60 -12.29
CA ALA A 257 -7.57 1.71 -11.45
C ALA A 257 -6.40 1.30 -10.54
N ILE A 258 -6.46 0.10 -9.96
CA ILE A 258 -5.39 -0.48 -9.15
C ILE A 258 -4.08 -0.59 -9.96
N LYS A 259 -4.13 -1.22 -11.15
CA LYS A 259 -2.96 -1.36 -12.03
C LYS A 259 -2.40 0.00 -12.45
N ALA A 260 -3.26 0.97 -12.73
CA ALA A 260 -2.87 2.33 -13.09
C ALA A 260 -2.19 3.04 -11.91
N ILE A 261 -2.75 2.95 -10.69
CA ILE A 261 -2.17 3.53 -9.47
C ILE A 261 -0.79 2.95 -9.21
N HIS A 262 -0.61 1.63 -9.35
CA HIS A 262 0.67 0.98 -9.08
C HIS A 262 1.80 1.50 -9.99
N ARG A 263 1.49 1.74 -11.27
CA ARG A 263 2.44 2.25 -12.29
C ARG A 263 2.65 3.76 -12.27
N ALA A 264 1.82 4.51 -11.54
CA ALA A 264 1.88 5.97 -11.53
C ALA A 264 2.81 6.51 -10.44
N ASP A 265 3.36 7.70 -10.69
CA ASP A 265 4.03 8.52 -9.69
C ASP A 265 3.00 9.36 -8.93
N VAL A 266 2.01 9.90 -9.67
CA VAL A 266 0.93 10.72 -9.14
C VAL A 266 -0.42 10.16 -9.54
N VAL A 267 -1.28 9.99 -8.55
CA VAL A 267 -2.69 9.64 -8.73
C VAL A 267 -3.52 10.92 -8.79
N VAL A 268 -4.23 11.11 -9.89
CA VAL A 268 -5.23 12.15 -10.07
C VAL A 268 -6.60 11.54 -9.77
N LEU A 269 -7.10 11.75 -8.56
CA LEU A 269 -8.41 11.27 -8.12
C LEU A 269 -9.50 12.24 -8.59
N VAL A 270 -10.29 11.84 -9.57
CA VAL A 270 -11.38 12.64 -10.12
C VAL A 270 -12.69 12.32 -9.40
N VAL A 271 -13.30 13.35 -8.81
CA VAL A 271 -14.62 13.32 -8.19
C VAL A 271 -15.56 14.25 -8.94
N ASP A 272 -16.86 13.94 -8.92
CA ASP A 272 -17.89 14.79 -9.50
C ASP A 272 -18.32 15.86 -8.50
N ALA A 273 -18.33 17.13 -8.90
CA ALA A 273 -18.80 18.23 -8.05
C ALA A 273 -20.28 18.09 -7.69
N SER A 274 -21.08 17.49 -8.58
CA SER A 274 -22.53 17.41 -8.44
C SER A 274 -23.01 16.24 -7.59
N GLU A 275 -22.10 15.36 -7.18
CA GLU A 275 -22.40 14.17 -6.38
C GLU A 275 -21.54 14.14 -5.09
N PRO A 276 -22.04 13.57 -3.98
CA PRO A 276 -21.22 13.34 -2.80
C PRO A 276 -20.14 12.28 -3.06
N VAL A 277 -19.08 12.31 -2.24
CA VAL A 277 -18.03 11.28 -2.27
C VAL A 277 -18.63 9.93 -1.90
N SER A 278 -18.55 8.98 -2.82
CA SER A 278 -19.03 7.62 -2.60
C SER A 278 -18.02 6.75 -1.85
N GLU A 279 -18.43 5.56 -1.42
CA GLU A 279 -17.50 4.55 -0.94
C GLU A 279 -16.46 4.13 -1.99
N GLN A 280 -16.84 4.06 -3.27
CA GLN A 280 -15.90 3.67 -4.32
C GLN A 280 -14.81 4.72 -4.52
N ASP A 281 -15.13 6.01 -4.36
CA ASP A 281 -14.12 7.07 -4.39
C ASP A 281 -13.17 6.94 -3.20
N GLN A 282 -13.69 6.66 -2.00
CA GLN A 282 -12.89 6.42 -0.79
C GLN A 282 -11.98 5.20 -0.94
N ARG A 283 -12.45 4.11 -1.57
CA ARG A 283 -11.64 2.92 -1.84
C ARG A 283 -10.47 3.22 -2.77
N ILE A 284 -10.74 3.89 -3.90
CA ILE A 284 -9.69 4.28 -4.87
C ILE A 284 -8.67 5.21 -4.22
N ALA A 285 -9.14 6.17 -3.42
CA ALA A 285 -8.32 7.08 -2.65
C ALA A 285 -7.45 6.34 -1.60
N GLY A 286 -8.04 5.38 -0.89
CA GLY A 286 -7.34 4.56 0.12
C GLY A 286 -6.20 3.75 -0.48
N MET A 287 -6.39 3.19 -1.68
CA MET A 287 -5.34 2.44 -2.37
C MET A 287 -4.16 3.34 -2.78
N ALA A 288 -4.42 4.57 -3.23
CA ALA A 288 -3.36 5.54 -3.54
C ALA A 288 -2.54 5.90 -2.28
N GLN A 289 -3.23 6.11 -1.15
CA GLN A 289 -2.64 6.37 0.16
C GLN A 289 -1.77 5.20 0.64
N GLU A 290 -2.29 3.98 0.57
CA GLU A 290 -1.61 2.75 1.00
C GLU A 290 -0.35 2.51 0.20
N LEU A 291 -0.41 2.66 -1.13
CA LEU A 291 0.73 2.55 -2.03
C LEU A 291 1.72 3.73 -1.90
N GLY A 292 1.38 4.78 -1.15
CA GLY A 292 2.28 5.90 -0.90
C GLY A 292 2.47 6.81 -2.10
N LYS A 293 1.51 6.80 -3.02
CA LYS A 293 1.56 7.62 -4.25
C LYS A 293 1.29 9.08 -3.91
N ALA A 294 1.91 9.99 -4.66
CA ALA A 294 1.47 11.38 -4.64
C ALA A 294 0.02 11.44 -5.12
N CYS A 295 -0.79 12.35 -4.58
CA CYS A 295 -2.22 12.41 -4.85
C CYS A 295 -2.68 13.86 -5.07
N VAL A 296 -3.51 14.05 -6.10
CA VAL A 296 -4.21 15.31 -6.39
C VAL A 296 -5.69 15.00 -6.56
N ILE A 297 -6.55 15.73 -5.84
CA ILE A 297 -8.00 15.57 -5.94
C ILE A 297 -8.52 16.57 -6.97
N VAL A 298 -9.20 16.08 -8.01
CA VAL A 298 -9.82 16.90 -9.05
C VAL A 298 -11.33 16.86 -8.91
N VAL A 299 -11.91 18.00 -8.57
CA VAL A 299 -13.36 18.18 -8.50
C VAL A 299 -13.84 18.65 -9.87
N ASN A 300 -14.34 17.74 -10.68
CA ASN A 300 -14.76 18.01 -12.05
C ASN A 300 -16.26 18.33 -12.14
N LYS A 301 -16.69 18.83 -13.31
CA LYS A 301 -18.06 19.33 -13.55
C LYS A 301 -18.43 20.51 -12.64
N TRP A 302 -17.43 21.28 -12.22
CA TRP A 302 -17.64 22.46 -11.38
C TRP A 302 -18.58 23.47 -12.04
N ASP A 303 -18.73 23.45 -13.37
CA ASP A 303 -19.70 24.25 -14.11
C ASP A 303 -21.15 24.02 -13.69
N LEU A 304 -21.52 22.80 -13.25
CA LEU A 304 -22.88 22.41 -12.90
C LEU A 304 -23.39 22.95 -11.56
N ILE A 305 -22.50 23.43 -10.68
CA ILE A 305 -22.93 23.97 -9.38
C ILE A 305 -23.69 25.29 -9.61
N PRO A 306 -24.95 25.44 -9.16
CA PRO A 306 -25.66 26.72 -9.27
C PRO A 306 -25.13 27.73 -8.24
N ASP A 307 -25.41 29.01 -8.45
CA ASP A 307 -25.28 30.08 -7.44
C ASP A 307 -23.93 30.17 -6.72
N LYS A 308 -22.83 29.91 -7.46
CA LYS A 308 -21.47 29.94 -6.93
C LYS A 308 -21.10 31.32 -6.40
N ASP A 309 -20.59 31.34 -5.18
CA ASP A 309 -19.98 32.50 -4.55
C ASP A 309 -18.53 32.22 -4.11
N HIS A 310 -17.95 33.13 -3.33
CA HIS A 310 -16.59 33.00 -2.81
C HIS A 310 -16.42 31.86 -1.78
N ARG A 311 -17.50 31.38 -1.16
CA ARG A 311 -17.48 30.33 -0.12
C ARG A 311 -17.71 28.94 -0.69
N SER A 312 -18.32 28.85 -1.86
CA SER A 312 -18.69 27.58 -2.49
C SER A 312 -17.50 26.62 -2.66
N MET A 313 -16.32 27.12 -3.05
CA MET A 313 -15.11 26.29 -3.20
C MET A 313 -14.55 25.79 -1.86
N PRO A 314 -14.31 26.67 -0.84
CA PRO A 314 -13.93 26.22 0.50
C PRO A 314 -14.90 25.21 1.10
N GLU A 315 -16.21 25.46 1.05
CA GLU A 315 -17.23 24.59 1.65
C GLU A 315 -17.24 23.20 1.00
N HIS A 316 -17.10 23.12 -0.32
CA HIS A 316 -16.94 21.83 -1.01
C HIS A 316 -15.64 21.14 -0.65
N ALA A 317 -14.53 21.87 -0.56
CA ALA A 317 -13.24 21.28 -0.18
C ALA A 317 -13.31 20.70 1.25
N ASP A 318 -13.99 21.37 2.18
CA ASP A 318 -14.16 20.90 3.55
C ASP A 318 -15.07 19.66 3.61
N SER A 319 -16.18 19.65 2.87
CA SER A 319 -17.04 18.45 2.75
C SER A 319 -16.30 17.24 2.15
N LEU A 320 -15.43 17.47 1.15
CA LEU A 320 -14.57 16.43 0.61
C LEU A 320 -13.60 15.89 1.67
N ARG A 321 -13.00 16.78 2.47
CA ARG A 321 -12.07 16.42 3.54
C ARG A 321 -12.72 15.64 4.67
N GLU A 322 -14.02 15.82 4.94
CA GLU A 322 -14.72 14.98 5.91
C GLU A 322 -14.73 13.50 5.48
N LYS A 323 -14.94 13.23 4.19
CA LYS A 323 -14.99 11.87 3.64
C LYS A 323 -13.62 11.32 3.23
N LEU A 324 -12.70 12.19 2.84
CA LEU A 324 -11.35 11.87 2.39
C LEU A 324 -10.29 12.44 3.35
N TYR A 325 -10.56 12.40 4.65
CA TYR A 325 -9.68 13.00 5.68
C TYR A 325 -8.25 12.43 5.63
N PHE A 326 -8.10 11.18 5.20
CA PHE A 326 -6.80 10.51 5.03
C PHE A 326 -5.99 11.05 3.85
N LEU A 327 -6.58 11.89 2.99
CA LEU A 327 -5.94 12.64 1.92
C LEU A 327 -5.89 14.16 2.23
N GLU A 328 -5.88 14.57 3.50
CA GLU A 328 -5.81 15.99 3.87
C GLU A 328 -4.61 16.74 3.23
N TYR A 329 -3.52 16.01 2.98
CA TYR A 329 -2.33 16.53 2.31
C TYR A 329 -2.52 16.80 0.81
N ALA A 330 -3.53 16.19 0.17
CA ALA A 330 -3.71 16.24 -1.27
C ALA A 330 -4.33 17.59 -1.69
N PRO A 331 -3.73 18.32 -2.65
CA PRO A 331 -4.32 19.55 -3.16
C PRO A 331 -5.64 19.25 -3.91
N VAL A 332 -6.60 20.16 -3.76
CA VAL A 332 -7.91 20.08 -4.41
C VAL A 332 -7.98 21.07 -5.57
N VAL A 333 -8.24 20.57 -6.78
CA VAL A 333 -8.32 21.36 -8.01
C VAL A 333 -9.73 21.28 -8.58
N PHE A 334 -10.45 22.40 -8.57
CA PHE A 334 -11.76 22.51 -9.21
C PHE A 334 -11.62 22.74 -10.71
N THR A 335 -12.23 21.86 -11.52
CA THR A 335 -12.11 21.87 -12.98
C THR A 335 -13.46 21.77 -13.67
N SER A 336 -13.49 22.19 -14.93
CA SER A 336 -14.64 21.99 -15.82
C SER A 336 -14.11 21.68 -17.21
N THR A 337 -14.43 20.49 -17.70
CA THR A 337 -14.07 20.04 -19.06
C THR A 337 -14.86 20.76 -20.15
N VAL A 338 -16.07 21.22 -19.84
CA VAL A 338 -16.92 22.01 -20.75
C VAL A 338 -16.33 23.39 -20.98
N THR A 339 -15.97 24.10 -19.89
CA THR A 339 -15.41 25.46 -19.98
C THR A 339 -13.89 25.48 -20.14
N LYS A 340 -13.25 24.31 -20.09
CA LYS A 340 -11.78 24.10 -20.06
C LYS A 340 -11.05 24.83 -18.93
N LYS A 341 -11.77 25.32 -17.92
CA LYS A 341 -11.17 26.09 -16.80
C LYS A 341 -10.31 25.18 -15.93
N ARG A 342 -9.10 25.66 -15.60
CA ARG A 342 -8.15 25.12 -14.61
C ARG A 342 -7.61 23.70 -14.87
N LEU A 343 -7.88 23.11 -16.04
CA LEU A 343 -7.36 21.78 -16.40
C LEU A 343 -5.84 21.74 -16.59
N PHE A 344 -5.21 22.84 -17.01
CA PHE A 344 -3.76 22.86 -17.24
C PHE A 344 -2.96 23.02 -15.94
N ASN A 345 -3.53 23.73 -14.96
CA ASN A 345 -2.97 23.80 -13.61
C ASN A 345 -2.86 22.40 -12.96
N LEU A 346 -3.65 21.42 -13.42
CA LEU A 346 -3.56 20.05 -12.93
C LEU A 346 -2.16 19.44 -13.12
N LEU A 347 -1.53 19.64 -14.28
CA LEU A 347 -0.21 19.06 -14.55
C LEU A 347 0.88 19.73 -13.70
N ASP A 348 0.73 21.03 -13.46
CA ASP A 348 1.66 21.83 -12.65
C ASP A 348 1.53 21.40 -11.16
N VAL A 349 0.30 21.23 -10.67
CA VAL A 349 0.02 20.72 -9.32
C VAL A 349 0.47 19.27 -9.16
N ALA A 350 0.28 18.41 -10.17
CA ALA A 350 0.74 17.03 -10.15
C ALA A 350 2.28 16.95 -10.10
N LYS A 351 2.97 17.79 -10.86
CA LYS A 351 4.43 17.91 -10.83
C LYS A 351 4.92 18.30 -9.43
N ALA A 352 4.36 19.36 -8.86
CA ALA A 352 4.72 19.79 -7.50
C ALA A 352 4.48 18.70 -6.45
N ALA A 353 3.38 17.95 -6.55
CA ALA A 353 3.10 16.83 -5.66
C ALA A 353 4.12 15.68 -5.80
N SER A 354 4.58 15.41 -7.02
CA SER A 354 5.63 14.42 -7.29
C SER A 354 6.98 14.85 -6.72
N GLU A 355 7.36 16.12 -6.92
CA GLU A 355 8.59 16.69 -6.38
C GLU A 355 8.63 16.58 -4.85
N GLU A 356 7.53 16.91 -4.17
CA GLU A 356 7.40 16.74 -2.71
C GLU A 356 7.44 15.27 -2.28
N ASN A 357 6.85 14.35 -3.06
CA ASN A 357 6.90 12.91 -2.80
C ASN A 357 8.32 12.33 -2.93
N GLN A 358 9.13 12.88 -3.83
CA GLN A 358 10.53 12.49 -4.05
C GLN A 358 11.53 13.25 -3.16
N ARG A 359 11.05 14.23 -2.37
CA ARG A 359 11.91 15.12 -1.60
C ARG A 359 12.67 14.40 -0.50
N ARG A 360 13.98 14.65 -0.44
CA ARG A 360 14.87 14.16 0.62
C ARG A 360 15.26 15.29 1.58
N ILE A 361 15.04 15.08 2.87
CA ILE A 361 15.45 15.97 3.96
C ILE A 361 16.72 15.43 4.61
N THR A 362 17.66 16.33 4.92
CA THR A 362 18.88 15.95 5.62
C THR A 362 18.58 15.52 7.05
N THR A 363 19.33 14.54 7.55
CA THR A 363 19.13 14.03 8.93
C THR A 363 19.30 15.14 9.97
N GLY A 364 20.22 16.10 9.76
CA GLY A 364 20.42 17.23 10.66
C GLY A 364 19.17 18.12 10.80
N LEU A 365 18.68 18.63 9.66
CA LEU A 365 17.50 19.50 9.62
C LEU A 365 16.25 18.79 10.15
N PHE A 366 16.07 17.52 9.81
CA PHE A 366 14.96 16.73 10.34
C PHE A 366 15.00 16.61 11.87
N ASN A 367 16.18 16.35 12.44
CA ASN A 367 16.30 16.22 13.90
C ASN A 367 16.18 17.55 14.64
N GLU A 368 16.57 18.67 14.02
CA GLU A 368 16.35 20.00 14.57
C GLU A 368 14.85 20.25 14.81
N VAL A 369 14.04 20.08 13.76
CA VAL A 369 12.58 20.21 13.83
C VAL A 369 11.95 19.15 14.74
N LEU A 370 12.39 17.89 14.66
CA LEU A 370 11.88 16.83 15.53
C LEU A 370 12.12 17.15 17.02
N ASN A 371 13.29 17.67 17.36
CA ASN A 371 13.63 18.02 18.74
C ASN A 371 12.77 19.19 19.25
N GLU A 372 12.47 20.17 18.39
CA GLU A 372 11.55 21.26 18.73
C GLU A 372 10.14 20.71 19.05
N ILE A 373 9.60 19.88 18.16
CA ILE A 373 8.27 19.25 18.32
C ILE A 373 8.20 18.45 19.62
N VAL A 374 9.18 17.57 19.86
CA VAL A 374 9.24 16.71 21.04
C VAL A 374 9.43 17.51 22.33
N SER A 375 10.13 18.64 22.27
CA SER A 375 10.33 19.53 23.43
C SER A 375 9.07 20.27 23.81
N MET A 376 8.31 20.76 22.82
CA MET A 376 7.02 21.42 23.04
C MET A 376 5.94 20.44 23.50
N THR A 377 5.85 19.29 22.83
CA THR A 377 4.87 18.24 23.15
C THR A 377 5.59 16.90 23.29
N PRO A 378 6.03 16.52 24.51
CA PRO A 378 6.69 15.24 24.75
C PRO A 378 5.76 14.04 24.50
N PRO A 379 6.29 12.87 24.10
CA PRO A 379 5.50 11.65 23.99
C PRO A 379 4.81 11.30 25.33
N PRO A 380 3.56 10.80 25.30
CA PRO A 380 2.84 10.44 26.51
C PRO A 380 3.56 9.31 27.28
N ALA A 381 3.53 9.40 28.60
CA ALA A 381 3.99 8.33 29.47
C ALA A 381 2.86 7.31 29.68
N ARG A 382 3.18 6.01 29.63
CA ARG A 382 2.21 4.93 29.90
C ARG A 382 2.87 3.82 30.71
N LYS A 383 2.10 3.19 31.62
CA LYS A 383 2.53 2.06 32.45
C LYS A 383 3.88 2.33 33.16
N ASN A 384 4.05 3.52 33.74
CA ASN A 384 5.30 4.01 34.36
C ASN A 384 6.55 4.01 33.45
N ARG A 385 6.38 3.87 32.12
CA ARG A 385 7.44 4.01 31.12
C ARG A 385 7.26 5.33 30.38
N ARG A 386 8.37 6.01 30.13
CA ARG A 386 8.40 7.25 29.35
C ARG A 386 9.11 7.02 28.03
N ALA A 387 8.39 7.20 26.92
CA ALA A 387 8.99 7.20 25.61
C ALA A 387 9.84 8.46 25.43
N LYS A 388 11.05 8.25 24.96
CA LYS A 388 11.98 9.28 24.54
C LYS A 388 12.41 8.94 23.13
N ILE A 389 11.98 9.77 22.20
CA ILE A 389 12.48 9.78 20.83
C ILE A 389 13.87 10.43 20.88
N SER A 390 14.88 9.70 20.43
CA SER A 390 16.28 10.11 20.56
C SER A 390 16.78 10.80 19.30
N TYR A 391 16.41 10.26 18.13
CA TYR A 391 16.70 10.83 16.82
C TYR A 391 15.79 10.16 15.78
N GLY A 392 15.76 10.69 14.56
CA GLY A 392 15.20 10.00 13.41
C GLY A 392 15.90 10.34 12.11
N THR A 393 15.56 9.63 11.03
CA THR A 393 16.17 9.82 9.72
C THR A 393 15.20 9.41 8.61
N GLN A 394 15.33 10.01 7.43
CA GLN A 394 14.57 9.61 6.25
C GLN A 394 15.27 8.44 5.56
N VAL A 395 14.59 7.30 5.46
CA VAL A 395 15.12 6.08 4.87
C VAL A 395 14.66 5.86 3.43
N SER A 396 13.48 6.39 3.06
CA SER A 396 12.95 6.28 1.70
C SER A 396 12.32 7.58 1.23
N VAL A 397 12.27 7.74 -0.08
CA VAL A 397 11.42 8.68 -0.81
C VAL A 397 10.33 7.89 -1.53
N SER A 398 9.30 8.57 -2.01
CA SER A 398 8.17 7.97 -2.76
C SER A 398 7.50 6.77 -2.08
N PRO A 399 6.91 6.95 -0.88
CA PRO A 399 6.74 8.22 -0.18
C PRO A 399 7.88 8.53 0.82
N PRO A 400 8.01 9.81 1.25
CA PRO A 400 8.90 10.19 2.34
C PRO A 400 8.65 9.34 3.58
N THR A 401 9.61 8.47 3.90
CA THR A 401 9.50 7.52 5.00
C THR A 401 10.59 7.80 6.03
N PHE A 402 10.17 8.10 7.25
CA PHE A 402 11.03 8.46 8.37
C PHE A 402 11.04 7.36 9.43
N VAL A 403 12.22 6.99 9.89
CA VAL A 403 12.40 6.09 11.03
C VAL A 403 12.72 6.94 12.25
N LEU A 404 11.93 6.80 13.31
CA LEU A 404 12.13 7.42 14.62
C LEU A 404 12.64 6.36 15.61
N PHE A 405 13.73 6.67 16.31
CA PHE A 405 14.32 5.78 17.29
C PHE A 405 13.89 6.18 18.70
N SER A 406 13.26 5.24 19.42
CA SER A 406 12.75 5.45 20.78
C SER A 406 13.26 4.36 21.72
N ASN A 407 13.41 4.68 23.01
CA ASN A 407 13.67 3.68 24.05
C ASN A 407 12.48 2.73 24.28
N HIS A 408 11.26 3.19 24.03
CA HIS A 408 10.02 2.43 24.15
C HIS A 408 9.14 2.76 22.95
N PRO A 409 9.41 2.16 21.77
CA PRO A 409 8.61 2.41 20.57
C PRO A 409 7.17 1.90 20.72
N ASP A 410 6.97 0.85 21.51
CA ASP A 410 5.69 0.16 21.75
C ASP A 410 4.62 1.03 22.43
N ILE A 411 5.02 2.11 23.09
CA ILE A 411 4.10 3.03 23.78
C ILE A 411 3.90 4.36 23.03
N VAL A 412 4.57 4.53 21.89
CA VAL A 412 4.35 5.70 21.01
C VAL A 412 3.21 5.37 20.07
N GLU A 413 2.03 5.84 20.42
CA GLU A 413 0.80 5.53 19.68
C GLU A 413 0.58 6.48 18.48
N ALA A 414 -0.24 6.04 17.55
CA ALA A 414 -0.55 6.76 16.31
C ALA A 414 -1.05 8.22 16.51
N PRO A 415 -1.83 8.59 17.54
CA PRO A 415 -2.20 10.00 17.76
C PRO A 415 -0.99 10.92 17.92
N TYR A 416 0.07 10.45 18.58
CA TYR A 416 1.29 11.23 18.74
C TYR A 416 2.06 11.32 17.42
N LEU A 417 2.12 10.23 16.64
CA LEU A 417 2.73 10.25 15.32
C LEU A 417 1.99 11.19 14.35
N ARG A 418 0.65 11.25 14.40
CA ARG A 418 -0.14 12.23 13.63
C ARG A 418 0.16 13.67 14.04
N HIS A 419 0.38 13.92 15.33
CA HIS A 419 0.84 15.22 15.79
C HIS A 419 2.21 15.59 15.21
N VAL A 420 3.17 14.65 15.26
CA VAL A 420 4.50 14.84 14.66
C VAL A 420 4.38 15.07 13.16
N GLU A 421 3.57 14.27 12.45
CA GLU A 421 3.31 14.43 11.01
C GLU A 421 2.81 15.83 10.68
N ARG A 422 1.76 16.29 11.37
CA ARG A 422 1.18 17.61 11.14
C ARG A 422 2.23 18.71 11.32
N LYS A 423 3.02 18.64 12.39
CA LYS A 423 4.09 19.60 12.63
C LYS A 423 5.22 19.54 11.59
N MET A 424 5.58 18.35 11.15
CA MET A 424 6.55 18.16 10.06
C MET A 424 6.04 18.77 8.74
N ARG A 425 4.74 18.64 8.45
CA ARG A 425 4.11 19.28 7.28
C ARG A 425 4.13 20.80 7.39
N GLU A 426 3.81 21.35 8.56
CA GLU A 426 3.91 22.80 8.83
C GLU A 426 5.33 23.34 8.59
N SER A 427 6.37 22.59 8.97
CA SER A 427 7.76 23.01 8.82
C SER A 427 8.35 22.79 7.42
N PHE A 428 8.01 21.68 6.76
CA PHE A 428 8.67 21.25 5.52
C PHE A 428 7.80 21.34 4.27
N GLY A 429 6.47 21.33 4.39
CA GLY A 429 5.56 21.20 3.26
C GLY A 429 5.02 19.77 3.13
N PHE A 430 5.41 19.05 2.07
CA PHE A 430 4.84 17.75 1.70
C PHE A 430 3.40 17.80 1.18
N VAL A 431 3.03 18.89 0.51
CA VAL A 431 1.73 18.99 -0.17
C VAL A 431 1.67 17.96 -1.29
N GLY A 432 0.57 17.22 -1.36
CA GLY A 432 0.35 16.19 -2.38
C GLY A 432 1.00 14.84 -2.08
N THR A 433 1.72 14.67 -0.96
CA THR A 433 2.32 13.37 -0.60
C THR A 433 1.94 12.87 0.80
N PRO A 434 1.69 11.56 0.96
CA PRO A 434 1.68 10.95 2.28
C PRO A 434 3.08 10.95 2.89
N ILE A 435 3.14 10.93 4.23
CA ILE A 435 4.38 10.75 5.01
C ILE A 435 4.23 9.47 5.82
N ARG A 436 5.27 8.63 5.85
CA ARG A 436 5.29 7.41 6.66
C ARG A 436 6.25 7.56 7.83
N PHE A 437 5.79 7.18 9.02
CA PHE A 437 6.64 7.06 10.21
C PHE A 437 6.78 5.60 10.62
N MET A 438 8.01 5.19 10.92
CA MET A 438 8.33 3.88 11.48
C MET A 438 9.01 4.07 12.81
N MET A 439 8.59 3.31 13.82
CA MET A 439 9.25 3.31 15.12
C MET A 439 10.26 2.17 15.20
N ARG A 440 11.47 2.45 15.69
CA ARG A 440 12.48 1.44 16.03
C ARG A 440 12.98 1.61 17.45
N GLU A 441 13.38 0.51 18.08
CA GLU A 441 14.02 0.55 19.40
C GLU A 441 15.45 1.06 19.27
N ASP A 442 15.85 1.98 20.16
CA ASP A 442 17.22 2.50 20.23
C ASP A 442 18.13 1.54 21.02
N THR A 443 18.77 0.61 20.31
CA THR A 443 19.65 -0.42 20.89
C THR A 443 20.96 0.13 21.46
N LYS A 444 21.48 1.26 20.94
CA LYS A 444 22.75 1.88 21.38
C LYS A 444 22.71 2.35 22.84
N ARG A 445 21.52 2.53 23.41
CA ARG A 445 21.33 2.91 24.83
C ARG A 445 21.34 1.72 25.79
N LYS A 446 20.95 0.51 25.35
CA LYS A 446 21.01 -0.72 26.16
C LYS A 446 22.46 -1.07 26.50
N GLU A 447 23.36 -0.99 25.53
CA GLU A 447 24.80 -1.28 25.71
C GLU A 447 25.48 -0.29 26.67
N ARG A 448 25.19 1.01 26.54
CA ARG A 448 25.69 2.04 27.47
C ARG A 448 25.11 1.91 28.89
N GLY A 449 23.88 1.43 29.01
CA GLY A 449 23.22 1.15 30.29
C GLY A 449 23.78 -0.10 30.99
N GLN A 450 24.10 -1.14 30.23
CA GLN A 450 24.74 -2.37 30.74
C GLN A 450 26.19 -2.11 31.16
N GLN A 451 26.98 -1.34 30.38
CA GLN A 451 28.34 -0.92 30.76
C GLN A 451 28.40 -0.06 32.02
N ARG A 452 27.33 0.70 32.33
CA ARG A 452 27.24 1.48 33.58
C ARG A 452 26.90 0.61 34.79
N LYS A 453 26.12 -0.47 34.62
CA LYS A 453 25.79 -1.42 35.69
C LYS A 453 26.93 -2.41 35.99
N SER A 454 27.89 -2.58 35.07
CA SER A 454 29.04 -3.47 35.24
C SER A 454 30.30 -2.78 35.78
N LYS A 455 30.27 -1.48 36.10
CA LYS A 455 31.37 -0.83 36.84
C LYS A 455 31.23 -1.18 38.34
N PRO A 456 32.26 -1.79 38.98
CA PRO A 456 32.20 -2.06 40.40
C PRO A 456 32.08 -0.73 41.16
N ALA A 457 31.17 -0.69 42.13
CA ALA A 457 31.02 0.45 43.02
C ALA A 457 32.37 0.79 43.65
N ALA A 458 32.78 2.05 43.57
CA ALA A 458 33.99 2.53 44.24
C ALA A 458 33.88 2.18 45.73
N ARG A 459 34.90 1.50 46.27
CA ARG A 459 34.94 1.06 47.66
C ARG A 459 34.77 2.26 48.61
N PRO A 460 33.98 2.15 49.70
CA PRO A 460 33.89 3.22 50.69
C PRO A 460 35.25 3.41 51.36
N TYR A 461 35.65 4.66 51.50
CA TYR A 461 36.90 5.05 52.16
C TYR A 461 36.76 4.84 53.68
N GLY A 462 37.57 3.94 54.24
CA GLY A 462 38.01 3.96 55.64
C GLY A 462 37.05 3.47 56.73
N GLN A 463 37.13 2.18 57.06
CA GLN A 463 37.02 1.72 58.45
C GLN A 463 38.35 1.05 58.83
N LYS A 464 38.97 1.58 59.89
CA LYS A 464 40.23 1.11 60.47
C LYS A 464 40.10 -0.34 60.95
N LEU A 465 41.05 -1.17 60.58
CA LEU A 465 41.30 -2.50 61.14
C LEU A 465 41.89 -2.34 62.55
N GLU A 466 41.18 -2.83 63.56
CA GLU A 466 41.78 -3.37 64.78
C GLU A 466 41.79 -4.90 64.66
N ALA A 467 42.96 -5.53 64.82
CA ALA A 467 43.17 -6.72 65.66
C ALA A 467 44.57 -7.34 65.42
N ARG A 468 45.39 -7.23 66.48
CA ARG A 468 46.25 -8.24 67.13
C ARG A 468 46.76 -9.49 66.37
N GLY A 469 48.03 -9.79 66.67
CA GLY A 469 48.64 -11.13 66.76
C GLY A 469 50.09 -11.10 66.28
N GLY A 470 51.08 -10.98 67.17
CA GLY A 470 51.92 -12.10 67.67
C GLY A 470 53.12 -12.29 66.72
N ASP A 471 54.39 -12.43 67.11
CA ASP A 471 54.99 -13.07 68.27
C ASP A 471 56.52 -12.79 68.25
N GLU A 472 57.21 -13.12 69.37
CA GLU A 472 58.69 -13.30 69.55
C GLU A 472 59.60 -12.04 69.63
N ALA A 473 60.60 -11.88 70.53
CA ALA A 473 61.14 -12.66 71.66
C ALA A 473 62.19 -11.79 72.44
N GLN A 474 62.63 -12.28 73.63
CA GLN A 474 63.76 -11.83 74.50
C GLN A 474 63.43 -10.66 75.46
N ASP A 475 63.49 -10.76 76.79
CA ASP A 475 64.21 -11.65 77.76
C ASP A 475 63.31 -12.05 78.96
#